data_AF-A0A357CVH9-F1
#
_entry.id   AF-A0A357CVH9-F1
#
_cell.length_a   1.000
_cell.length_b   1.000
_cell.length_c   1.000
_cell.angle_alpha   90.00
_cell.angle_beta   90.00
_cell.angle_gamma   90.00
#
_symmetry.space_group_name_H-M   'P 1'
#
loop_
_entity.id
_entity.type
_entity.pdbx_description
1 polymer ?
#
loop_
_entity_poly.entity_id
_entity_poly.type
_entity_poly.pdbx_seq_one_letter_code
_entity_poly.pdbx_strand_id
1 'polypeptide(L)'
;VFELYTKSEIDELIAHFKVKRLHYVGTDMATNFIKDTVDAMDDKTYDVYLRYHFSICERSDLIGATHHMLDISKRNDFYEFTRFY
;
A
#
# COMPACT_ATOMS: atom_id res chain seq x y z
N VAL A 1 -15.19 1.97 -15.31
CA VAL A 1 -14.21 3.03 -15.63
C VAL A 1 -13.01 2.80 -14.71
N PHE A 2 -11.79 2.95 -15.21
CA PHE A 2 -10.57 2.91 -14.40
C PHE A 2 -10.18 4.35 -14.06
N GLU A 3 -9.92 4.64 -12.79
CA GLU A 3 -9.58 5.98 -12.28
C GLU A 3 -8.33 5.88 -11.42
N LEU A 4 -7.46 6.90 -11.54
CA LEU A 4 -6.29 7.05 -10.69
C LEU A 4 -6.65 8.01 -9.55
N TYR A 5 -6.31 7.62 -8.32
CA TYR A 5 -6.53 8.45 -7.14
C TYR A 5 -5.22 8.77 -6.45
N THR A 6 -5.11 10.01 -6.00
CA THR A 6 -4.11 10.46 -5.04
C THR A 6 -4.43 9.93 -3.64
N LYS A 7 -3.42 9.95 -2.75
CA LYS A 7 -3.59 9.62 -1.33
C LYS A 7 -4.73 10.41 -0.68
N SER A 8 -4.82 11.71 -0.95
CA SER A 8 -5.83 12.60 -0.38
C SER A 8 -7.23 12.23 -0.83
N GLU A 9 -7.42 11.91 -2.11
CA GLU A 9 -8.73 11.49 -2.62
C GLU A 9 -9.17 10.15 -2.02
N ILE A 10 -8.22 9.24 -1.78
CA ILE A 10 -8.50 7.97 -1.10
C ILE A 10 -8.85 8.20 0.39
N ASP A 11 -8.19 9.16 1.05
CA ASP A 11 -8.54 9.53 2.42
C ASP A 11 -9.96 10.09 2.53
N GLU A 12 -10.33 10.97 1.59
CA GLU A 12 -11.69 11.51 1.48
C GLU A 12 -12.70 10.38 1.21
N LEU A 13 -12.41 9.49 0.25
CA LEU A 13 -13.27 8.36 -0.08
C LEU A 13 -13.49 7.44 1.12
N ILE A 14 -12.41 7.06 1.82
CA ILE A 14 -12.46 6.12 2.95
C ILE A 14 -13.18 6.72 4.15
N ALA A 15 -13.16 8.05 4.34
CA ALA A 15 -13.84 8.73 5.43
C ALA A 15 -15.38 8.54 5.42
N HIS A 16 -15.96 8.17 4.28
CA HIS A 16 -17.39 7.86 4.16
C HIS A 16 -17.78 6.46 4.69
N PHE A 17 -16.82 5.60 4.99
CA PHE A 17 -17.06 4.23 5.45
C PHE A 17 -16.81 4.07 6.96
N LYS A 18 -17.55 3.15 7.61
CA LYS A 18 -17.35 2.78 9.02
C LYS A 18 -16.18 1.79 9.17
N VAL A 19 -14.98 2.21 8.75
CA VAL A 19 -13.76 1.40 8.81
C VAL A 19 -12.69 2.10 9.64
N LYS A 20 -11.78 1.32 10.22
CA LYS A 20 -10.54 1.78 10.81
C LYS A 20 -9.39 1.30 9.92
N ARG A 21 -8.66 2.24 9.31
CA ARG A 21 -7.44 1.93 8.58
C ARG A 21 -6.40 1.34 9.53
N LEU A 22 -5.80 0.22 9.14
CA LEU A 22 -4.75 -0.48 9.85
C LEU A 22 -3.37 -0.19 9.25
N HIS A 23 -3.25 -0.28 7.93
CA HIS A 23 -2.00 -0.06 7.21
C HIS A 23 -2.25 0.66 5.89
N TYR A 24 -1.27 1.45 5.46
CA TYR A 24 -1.24 2.09 4.16
C TYR A 24 0.18 2.03 3.62
N VAL A 25 0.41 1.19 2.62
CA VAL A 25 1.76 0.76 2.24
C VAL A 25 1.96 0.93 0.74
N GLY A 26 3.13 1.44 0.35
CA GLY A 26 3.56 1.49 -1.04
C GLY A 26 4.14 0.14 -1.43
N THR A 27 3.76 -0.41 -2.57
CA THR A 27 4.09 -1.81 -2.89
C THR A 27 5.25 -1.94 -3.86
N ASP A 28 5.44 -0.96 -4.74
CA ASP A 28 6.46 -0.99 -5.78
C ASP A 28 7.48 0.14 -5.66
N MET A 29 7.13 1.27 -5.01
CA MET A 29 8.05 2.40 -4.81
C MET A 29 8.77 2.78 -6.13
N ALA A 30 10.07 3.07 -6.07
CA ALA A 30 10.88 3.42 -7.23
C ALA A 30 11.31 2.22 -8.11
N THR A 31 10.85 1.00 -7.80
CA THR A 31 11.31 -0.24 -8.46
C THR A 31 11.02 -0.25 -9.94
N ASN A 32 9.90 0.33 -10.35
CA ASN A 32 9.52 0.43 -11.77
C ASN A 32 10.54 1.24 -12.59
N PHE A 33 11.34 2.12 -11.97
CA PHE A 33 12.41 2.86 -12.66
C PHE A 33 13.71 2.07 -12.82
N ILE A 34 13.90 1.01 -12.04
CA ILE A 34 15.12 0.19 -12.01
C ILE A 34 14.81 -1.30 -12.23
N LYS A 35 13.70 -1.60 -12.91
CA LYS A 35 13.15 -2.95 -13.01
C LYS A 35 14.18 -3.95 -13.52
N ASP A 36 14.84 -3.63 -14.63
CA ASP A 36 15.84 -4.50 -15.26
C ASP A 36 17.04 -4.74 -14.33
N THR A 37 17.42 -3.74 -13.54
CA THR A 37 18.49 -3.87 -12.53
C THR A 37 18.09 -4.84 -11.43
N VAL A 38 16.84 -4.74 -10.92
CA VAL A 38 16.33 -5.62 -9.86
C VAL A 38 16.17 -7.05 -10.38
N ASP A 39 15.64 -7.23 -11.59
CA ASP A 39 15.48 -8.55 -12.23
C ASP A 39 16.83 -9.25 -12.46
N ALA A 40 17.92 -8.50 -12.61
CA ALA A 40 19.27 -9.02 -12.81
C ALA A 40 20.06 -9.25 -11.49
N MET A 41 19.49 -8.93 -10.33
CA MET A 41 20.17 -9.14 -9.04
C MET A 41 20.33 -10.62 -8.71
N ASP A 42 21.47 -10.97 -8.13
CA ASP A 42 21.61 -12.26 -7.45
C ASP A 42 20.86 -12.26 -6.11
N ASP A 43 20.67 -13.44 -5.51
CA ASP A 43 19.90 -13.61 -4.27
C ASP A 43 20.41 -12.71 -3.13
N LYS A 44 21.73 -12.54 -3.02
CA LYS A 44 22.36 -11.73 -1.98
C LYS A 44 22.05 -10.25 -2.16
N THR A 45 22.13 -9.75 -3.39
CA THR A 45 21.86 -8.35 -3.70
C THR A 45 20.37 -8.07 -3.61
N TYR A 46 19.53 -9.01 -4.03
CA TYR A 46 18.08 -8.91 -3.92
C TYR A 46 17.63 -8.86 -2.45
N ASP A 47 18.25 -9.63 -1.54
CA ASP A 47 17.98 -9.52 -0.09
C ASP A 47 18.27 -8.11 0.45
N VAL A 48 19.40 -7.51 0.06
CA VAL A 48 19.74 -6.13 0.44
C VAL A 48 18.69 -5.16 -0.09
N TYR A 49 18.29 -5.34 -1.35
CA TYR A 49 17.25 -4.53 -1.98
C TYR A 49 15.89 -4.69 -1.27
N LEU A 50 15.48 -5.89 -0.87
CA LEU A 50 14.25 -6.12 -0.11
C LEU A 50 14.29 -5.42 1.25
N ARG A 51 15.41 -5.49 1.98
CA ARG A 51 15.57 -4.77 3.25
C ARG A 51 15.46 -3.26 3.06
N TYR A 52 16.05 -2.72 1.99
CA TYR A 52 15.88 -1.32 1.62
C TYR A 52 14.41 -1.00 1.27
N HIS A 53 13.80 -1.78 0.38
CA HIS A 53 12.43 -1.58 -0.08
C HIS A 53 11.44 -1.57 1.10
N PHE A 54 11.54 -2.56 1.99
CA PHE A 54 10.70 -2.63 3.19
C PHE A 54 10.98 -1.52 4.21
N SER A 55 12.18 -0.93 4.22
CA SER A 55 12.48 0.22 5.08
C SER A 55 11.79 1.52 4.65
N ILE A 56 11.28 1.58 3.41
CA ILE A 56 10.67 2.79 2.84
C ILE A 56 9.20 2.62 2.45
N CYS A 57 8.68 1.40 2.32
CA CYS A 57 7.32 1.16 1.85
C CYS A 57 6.22 1.72 2.78
N GLU A 58 6.49 1.85 4.08
CA GLU A 58 5.57 2.41 5.08
C GLU A 58 5.89 3.87 5.45
N ARG A 59 6.93 4.46 4.86
CA ARG A 59 7.34 5.83 5.17
C ARG A 59 6.32 6.81 4.59
N SER A 60 5.62 7.52 5.48
CA SER A 60 4.56 8.47 5.09
C SER A 60 5.05 9.59 4.17
N ASP A 61 6.33 9.97 4.28
CA ASP A 61 6.96 10.97 3.41
C ASP A 61 7.33 10.44 2.02
N LEU A 62 7.35 9.11 1.84
CA LEU A 62 7.71 8.45 0.58
C LEU A 62 6.56 7.69 -0.07
N ILE A 63 5.44 7.51 0.63
CA ILE A 63 4.31 6.69 0.19
C ILE A 63 3.73 7.10 -1.17
N GLY A 64 3.81 8.39 -1.51
CA GLY A 64 3.35 8.92 -2.80
C GLY A 64 4.24 8.54 -3.99
N ALA A 65 5.41 7.96 -3.77
CA ALA A 65 6.32 7.52 -4.82
C ALA A 65 5.94 6.16 -5.45
N THR A 66 4.99 5.45 -4.85
CA THR A 66 4.51 4.16 -5.34
C THR A 66 3.49 4.35 -6.47
N HIS A 67 3.46 3.43 -7.43
CA HIS A 67 2.41 3.40 -8.46
C HIS A 67 1.19 2.61 -7.97
N HIS A 68 1.43 1.61 -7.12
CA HIS A 68 0.39 0.80 -6.50
C HIS A 68 0.51 0.83 -4.98
N MET A 69 -0.62 1.01 -4.33
CA MET A 69 -0.73 1.10 -2.87
C MET A 69 -1.62 -0.01 -2.32
N LEU A 70 -1.32 -0.43 -1.10
CA LEU A 70 -2.14 -1.35 -0.33
C LEU A 70 -2.73 -0.61 0.88
N ASP A 71 -4.05 -0.41 0.86
CA ASP A 71 -4.83 0.15 1.97
C ASP A 71 -5.58 -0.95 2.70
N ILE A 72 -5.12 -1.30 3.91
CA ILE A 72 -5.73 -2.33 4.74
C ILE A 72 -6.62 -1.65 5.77
N SER A 73 -7.92 -1.91 5.68
CA SER A 73 -8.92 -1.33 6.56
C SER A 73 -9.79 -2.40 7.22
N LYS A 74 -10.05 -2.25 8.52
CA LYS A 74 -10.93 -3.13 9.30
C LYS A 74 -12.31 -2.51 9.42
N ARG A 75 -13.35 -3.28 9.11
CA ARG A 75 -14.75 -2.90 9.32
C ARG A 75 -15.07 -2.81 10.82
N ASN A 76 -15.77 -1.75 11.25
CA ASN A 76 -16.08 -1.50 12.67
C ASN A 76 -17.50 -1.95 13.11
N ASP A 77 -18.25 -2.64 12.25
CA ASP A 77 -19.69 -2.94 12.39
C ASP A 77 -20.00 -4.42 12.75
N PHE A 78 -19.14 -5.07 13.54
CA PHE A 78 -19.28 -6.49 13.90
C PHE A 78 -20.68 -6.89 14.44
N TYR A 79 -21.50 -5.94 14.93
CA TYR A 79 -22.85 -6.18 15.46
C TYR A 79 -23.99 -6.23 14.42
N GLU A 80 -23.84 -5.70 13.20
CA GLU A 80 -24.91 -5.77 12.19
C GLU A 80 -24.88 -7.10 11.42
N PHE A 81 -23.72 -7.74 11.30
CA PHE A 81 -23.57 -8.97 10.53
C PHE A 81 -24.15 -10.21 11.24
N THR A 82 -24.18 -10.22 12.57
CA THR A 82 -24.71 -11.35 13.36
C THR A 82 -26.22 -11.29 13.59
N ARG A 83 -26.91 -10.24 13.14
CA ARG A 83 -28.39 -10.16 13.20
C ARG A 83 -29.08 -10.84 12.02
N PHE A 84 -28.34 -11.28 11.01
CA PHE A 84 -28.86 -11.94 9.82
C PHE A 84 -28.52 -13.45 9.76
N TYR A 85 -27.98 -14.02 10.84
CA TYR A 85 -27.75 -15.46 11.01
C TYR A 85 -28.31 -15.95 12.34
#